data_AF-B3RQ82-F1
#
_entry.id   AF-B3RQ82-F1
#
_cell.length_a   1.000
_cell.length_b   1.000
_cell.length_c   1.000
_cell.angle_alpha   90.00
_cell.angle_beta   90.00
_cell.angle_gamma   90.00
#
_symmetry.space_group_name_H-M   'P 1'
#
loop_
_entity.id
_entity.type
_entity.pdbx_description
1 polymer ?
#
loop_
_entity_poly.entity_id
_entity_poly.type
_entity_poly.pdbx_seq_one_letter_code
_entity_poly.pdbx_strand_id
1 'polypeptide(L)'
;VFVYGTLKTDEPNHYLLEDPKTGKAKLIAKGLTAAPYPLIVHSCYSIPVMLDEPGRGHMIEGEVYRIDNDMLRVLDQLEGHPEFYTRTMIDITLTELAYCDTELPYSLNDKIQCQAYIVKNYRKDLINNELFTSY
;
A
#
# COMPACT_ATOMS: atom_id res chain seq x y z
N VAL A 1 4.13 -4.25 -5.25
CA VAL A 1 2.92 -3.66 -4.65
C VAL A 1 3.32 -2.91 -3.39
N PHE A 2 2.75 -1.74 -3.17
CA PHE A 2 2.92 -0.94 -1.97
C PHE A 2 1.69 -1.14 -1.07
N VAL A 3 1.93 -1.54 0.17
CA VAL A 3 0.89 -1.76 1.19
C VAL A 3 1.06 -0.74 2.32
N TYR A 4 -0.05 -0.15 2.77
CA TYR A 4 -0.05 0.96 3.73
C TYR A 4 -1.05 0.77 4.87
N GLY A 5 -1.62 -0.43 4.99
CA GLY A 5 -2.74 -0.72 5.88
C GLY A 5 -2.71 -2.14 6.42
N THR A 6 -3.87 -2.81 6.45
CA THR A 6 -4.06 -4.14 7.06
C THR A 6 -3.24 -5.31 6.48
N LEU A 7 -2.44 -5.05 5.44
CA LEU A 7 -1.49 -5.99 4.84
C LEU A 7 -0.04 -5.79 5.34
N LYS A 8 0.21 -4.78 6.19
CA LYS A 8 1.53 -4.54 6.79
C LYS A 8 1.94 -5.70 7.71
N THR A 9 3.23 -5.81 7.99
CA THR A 9 3.75 -6.71 9.03
C THR A 9 2.98 -6.52 10.35
N ASP A 10 2.61 -7.63 11.02
CA ASP A 10 1.78 -7.69 12.25
C ASP A 10 0.28 -7.34 12.11
N GLU A 11 -0.23 -7.13 10.89
CA GLU A 11 -1.64 -6.87 10.63
C GLU A 11 -2.45 -8.14 10.29
N PRO A 12 -3.79 -8.15 10.47
CA PRO A 12 -4.58 -9.38 10.41
C PRO A 12 -4.59 -10.05 9.03
N ASN A 13 -4.24 -9.34 7.95
CA ASN A 13 -4.16 -9.93 6.61
C ASN A 13 -2.72 -10.30 6.18
N HIS A 14 -1.72 -10.11 7.03
CA HIS A 14 -0.32 -10.43 6.70
C HIS A 14 -0.13 -11.91 6.34
N TYR A 15 -0.91 -12.82 6.95
CA TYR A 15 -0.87 -14.25 6.63
C TYR A 15 -1.09 -14.55 5.15
N LEU A 16 -1.81 -13.68 4.40
CA LEU A 16 -2.02 -13.84 2.97
C LEU A 16 -0.73 -13.66 2.18
N LEU A 17 0.22 -12.85 2.66
CA LEU A 17 1.52 -12.65 2.02
C LEU A 17 2.50 -13.81 2.32
N GLU A 18 2.29 -14.51 3.44
CA GLU A 18 3.12 -15.65 3.85
C GLU A 18 2.59 -17.00 3.34
N ASP A 19 1.29 -17.11 3.02
CA ASP A 19 0.70 -18.38 2.57
C ASP A 19 1.21 -18.76 1.16
N PRO A 20 1.95 -19.87 1.00
CA PRO A 20 2.42 -20.31 -0.32
C PRO A 20 1.28 -20.71 -1.26
N LYS A 21 0.04 -20.86 -0.78
CA LYS A 21 -1.16 -21.15 -1.59
C LYS A 21 -1.76 -19.91 -2.25
N THR A 22 -1.56 -18.73 -1.68
CA THR A 22 -2.08 -17.46 -2.22
C THR A 22 -1.11 -16.85 -3.22
N GLY A 23 0.15 -17.28 -3.23
CA GLY A 23 1.16 -16.91 -4.20
C GLY A 23 2.52 -16.70 -3.53
N LYS A 24 3.38 -15.88 -4.12
CA LYS A 24 4.66 -15.47 -3.53
C LYS A 24 4.64 -13.99 -3.25
N ALA A 25 4.97 -13.59 -2.03
CA ALA A 25 5.32 -12.23 -1.67
C ALA A 25 6.69 -12.18 -0.99
N LYS A 26 7.49 -11.18 -1.35
CA LYS A 26 8.79 -10.90 -0.73
C LYS A 26 8.86 -9.43 -0.37
N LEU A 27 9.13 -9.12 0.90
CA LEU A 27 9.41 -7.76 1.32
C LEU A 27 10.71 -7.27 0.66
N ILE A 28 10.63 -6.12 0.01
CA ILE A 28 11.76 -5.50 -0.71
C ILE A 28 12.32 -4.34 0.09
N ALA A 29 11.44 -3.49 0.61
CA ALA A 29 11.81 -2.27 1.30
C ALA A 29 10.60 -1.70 2.05
N LYS A 30 10.84 -0.82 3.01
CA LYS A 30 9.86 0.18 3.46
C LYS A 30 10.03 1.45 2.65
N GLY A 31 8.95 2.20 2.52
CA GLY A 31 8.95 3.44 1.76
C GLY A 31 7.84 4.39 2.15
N LEU A 32 7.97 5.60 1.63
CA LEU A 32 6.99 6.68 1.73
C LEU A 32 6.42 6.96 0.35
N THR A 33 5.14 7.28 0.24
CA THR A 33 4.60 7.84 -1.01
C THR A 33 5.40 9.07 -1.41
N ALA A 34 5.77 9.24 -2.68
CA ALA A 34 6.59 10.38 -3.13
C ALA A 34 5.81 11.70 -3.16
N ALA A 35 4.48 11.62 -3.22
CA ALA A 35 3.56 12.73 -3.03
C ALA A 35 2.71 12.47 -1.79
N PRO A 36 2.20 13.52 -1.13
CA PRO A 36 1.26 13.34 -0.03
C PRO A 36 -0.10 12.87 -0.56
N TYR A 37 -0.75 11.98 0.19
CA TYR A 37 -2.10 11.50 -0.07
C TYR A 37 -2.97 11.64 1.19
N PRO A 38 -4.29 11.84 1.05
CA PRO A 38 -5.21 11.77 2.18
C PRO A 38 -5.45 10.30 2.53
N LEU A 39 -4.94 9.88 3.68
CA LEU A 39 -5.25 8.59 4.28
C LEU A 39 -6.27 8.81 5.39
N ILE A 40 -7.43 8.18 5.29
CA ILE A 40 -8.48 8.22 6.31
C ILE A 40 -8.64 6.83 6.92
N VAL A 41 -9.06 6.78 8.18
CA VAL A 41 -9.45 5.52 8.83
C VAL A 41 -10.96 5.49 8.97
N HIS A 42 -11.62 4.55 8.30
CA HIS A 42 -13.08 4.45 8.35
C HIS A 42 -13.52 3.82 9.69
N SER A 43 -14.28 4.58 10.48
CA SER A 43 -14.57 4.31 11.90
C SER A 43 -15.31 2.99 12.21
N CYS A 44 -16.04 2.43 11.24
CA CYS A 44 -16.79 1.19 11.46
C CYS A 44 -15.90 -0.07 11.54
N TYR A 45 -14.73 -0.06 10.91
CA TYR A 45 -13.88 -1.25 10.79
C TYR A 45 -12.38 -0.95 10.94
N SER A 46 -12.02 0.29 11.30
CA SER A 46 -10.64 0.77 11.30
C SER A 46 -9.91 0.46 9.99
N ILE A 47 -10.59 0.59 8.86
CA ILE A 47 -9.99 0.29 7.56
C ILE A 47 -9.27 1.54 7.05
N PRO A 48 -7.96 1.46 6.78
CA PRO A 48 -7.23 2.57 6.16
C PRO A 48 -7.60 2.69 4.68
N VAL A 49 -8.00 3.90 4.28
CA VAL A 49 -8.44 4.20 2.92
C VAL A 49 -7.60 5.35 2.37
N MET A 50 -6.78 5.08 1.36
CA MET A 50 -6.07 6.12 0.62
C MET A 50 -6.98 6.68 -0.50
N LEU A 51 -7.15 8.00 -0.51
CA LEU A 51 -7.95 8.70 -1.52
C LEU A 51 -7.08 9.19 -2.68
N ASP A 52 -7.60 9.16 -3.91
CA ASP A 52 -6.90 9.60 -5.12
C ASP A 52 -6.83 11.14 -5.26
N GLU A 53 -6.25 11.83 -4.26
CA GLU A 53 -5.88 13.26 -4.33
C GLU A 53 -4.39 13.47 -4.04
N PRO A 54 -3.51 13.17 -5.02
CA PRO A 54 -2.09 13.46 -4.87
C PRO A 54 -1.87 14.96 -4.62
N GLY A 55 -1.03 15.29 -3.64
CA GLY A 55 -0.73 16.67 -3.23
C GLY A 55 -1.47 17.15 -1.98
N ARG A 56 -2.35 16.33 -1.39
CA ARG A 56 -3.09 16.66 -0.17
C ARG A 56 -2.88 15.60 0.90
N GLY A 57 -2.92 15.98 2.18
CA GLY A 57 -2.69 15.06 3.30
C GLY A 57 -1.21 14.91 3.62
N HIS A 58 -0.73 13.68 3.75
CA HIS A 58 0.61 13.39 4.23
C HIS A 58 1.34 12.37 3.37
N MET A 59 2.66 12.32 3.49
CA MET A 59 3.47 11.24 2.92
C MET A 59 3.12 9.97 3.71
N ILE A 60 2.61 8.95 3.02
CA ILE A 60 2.09 7.75 3.66
C ILE A 60 3.18 6.71 3.79
N GLU A 61 3.38 6.21 5.00
CA GLU A 61 4.35 5.16 5.29
C GLU A 61 3.77 3.77 4.96
N GLY A 62 4.60 2.93 4.35
CA GLY A 62 4.21 1.58 4.00
C GLY A 62 5.37 0.69 3.60
N GLU A 63 5.01 -0.48 3.13
CA GLU A 63 5.92 -1.55 2.78
C GLU A 63 5.80 -1.91 1.30
N VAL A 64 6.92 -2.17 0.66
CA VAL A 64 7.00 -2.57 -0.74
C VAL A 64 7.27 -4.07 -0.80
N TYR A 65 6.30 -4.80 -1.37
CA TYR A 65 6.41 -6.21 -1.63
C TYR A 65 6.55 -6.49 -3.12
N ARG A 66 7.50 -7.35 -3.48
CA ARG A 66 7.53 -8.00 -4.79
C ARG A 66 6.64 -9.22 -4.72
N ILE A 67 5.62 -9.26 -5.57
CA ILE A 67 4.65 -10.35 -5.60
C ILE A 67 4.56 -10.95 -7.00
N ASP A 68 4.07 -12.19 -7.08
CA ASP A 68 3.72 -12.82 -8.36
C ASP A 68 2.28 -12.49 -8.80
N ASN A 69 1.93 -12.94 -10.00
CA ASN A 69 0.62 -12.68 -10.59
C ASN A 69 -0.51 -13.40 -9.85
N ASP A 70 -0.23 -14.54 -9.20
CA ASP A 70 -1.23 -15.28 -8.42
C ASP A 70 -1.57 -14.52 -7.14
N MET A 71 -0.55 -14.05 -6.40
CA MET A 71 -0.74 -13.17 -5.24
C MET A 71 -1.47 -11.90 -5.62
N LEU A 72 -1.11 -11.30 -6.76
CA LEU A 72 -1.76 -10.08 -7.24
C LEU A 72 -3.27 -10.26 -7.46
N ARG A 73 -3.71 -11.42 -7.95
CA ARG A 73 -5.15 -11.74 -8.11
C ARG A 73 -5.86 -11.92 -6.77
N VAL A 74 -5.21 -12.54 -5.79
CA VAL A 74 -5.76 -12.69 -4.44
C VAL A 74 -5.96 -11.32 -3.80
N LEU A 75 -4.98 -10.42 -3.94
CA LEU A 75 -5.09 -9.05 -3.45
C LEU A 75 -6.20 -8.27 -4.16
N ASP A 76 -6.33 -8.40 -5.49
CA ASP A 76 -7.43 -7.75 -6.22
C ASP A 76 -8.81 -8.19 -5.71
N GLN A 77 -8.95 -9.48 -5.39
CA GLN A 77 -10.20 -10.03 -4.86
C GLN A 77 -10.47 -9.58 -3.42
N LEU A 78 -9.44 -9.52 -2.57
CA LEU A 78 -9.53 -9.06 -1.18
C LEU A 78 -9.96 -7.58 -1.13
N GLU A 79 -9.32 -6.75 -1.94
CA GLU A 79 -9.56 -5.31 -2.01
C GLU A 79 -10.79 -4.95 -2.86
N GLY A 80 -11.49 -5.95 -3.40
CA GLY A 80 -12.69 -5.77 -4.21
C GLY A 80 -12.44 -4.87 -5.44
N HIS A 81 -11.27 -5.00 -6.07
CA HIS A 81 -10.92 -4.26 -7.27
C HIS A 81 -11.80 -4.69 -8.46
N PRO A 82 -12.34 -3.77 -9.28
CA PRO A 82 -12.23 -2.30 -9.22
C PRO A 82 -13.38 -1.57 -8.50
N GLU A 83 -14.29 -2.29 -7.84
CA GLU A 83 -15.51 -1.70 -7.26
C GLU A 83 -15.24 -0.89 -5.99
N PHE A 84 -14.38 -1.39 -5.08
CA PHE A 84 -14.04 -0.71 -3.83
C PHE A 84 -12.73 0.08 -3.96
N TYR A 85 -11.63 -0.62 -4.27
CA TYR A 85 -10.33 -0.01 -4.51
C TYR A 85 -9.90 -0.15 -5.97
N THR A 86 -9.23 0.88 -6.48
CA THR A 86 -8.62 0.85 -7.81
C THR A 86 -7.11 0.71 -7.69
N ARG A 87 -6.56 -0.39 -8.22
CA ARG A 87 -5.11 -0.56 -8.33
C ARG A 87 -4.52 0.48 -9.27
N THR A 88 -3.65 1.31 -8.74
CA THR A 88 -3.05 2.47 -9.41
C THR A 88 -1.54 2.45 -9.23
N MET A 89 -0.80 2.89 -10.25
CA MET A 89 0.65 3.08 -10.14
C MET A 89 0.94 4.39 -9.42
N ILE A 90 1.72 4.34 -8.35
CA ILE A 90 2.19 5.50 -7.60
C ILE A 90 3.70 5.42 -7.37
N ASP A 91 4.32 6.58 -7.24
CA ASP A 91 5.74 6.71 -6.93
C ASP A 91 5.96 6.56 -5.42
N ILE A 92 6.89 5.69 -5.03
CA ILE A 92 7.30 5.44 -3.64
C ILE A 92 8.79 5.74 -3.50
N THR A 93 9.15 6.52 -2.49
CA THR A 93 10.54 6.76 -2.09
C THR A 93 10.95 5.70 -1.07
N LEU A 94 11.99 4.93 -1.36
CA LEU A 94 12.48 3.88 -0.47
C LEU A 94 13.23 4.46 0.73
N THR A 95 12.83 4.07 1.94
CA THR A 95 13.39 4.60 3.20
C THR A 95 14.15 3.54 4.00
N GLU A 96 13.92 2.26 3.75
CA GLU A 96 14.63 1.16 4.39
C GLU A 96 14.64 -0.03 3.44
N LEU A 97 15.79 -0.58 3.07
CA LEU A 97 15.86 -1.78 2.24
C LEU A 97 15.78 -3.04 3.11
N ALA A 98 15.08 -4.07 2.63
CA ALA A 98 15.01 -5.34 3.35
C ALA A 98 16.39 -6.03 3.33
N TYR A 99 16.91 -6.38 4.50
CA TYR A 99 18.24 -6.96 4.69
C TYR A 99 18.48 -8.30 3.98
N CYS A 100 17.41 -8.99 3.60
CA CYS A 100 17.46 -10.37 3.11
C CYS A 100 17.79 -10.51 1.62
N ASP A 101 18.05 -9.41 0.90
CA ASP A 101 18.30 -9.46 -0.54
C ASP A 101 19.37 -8.43 -0.94
N THR A 102 20.64 -8.81 -0.77
CA THR A 102 21.82 -7.98 -1.07
C THR A 102 22.01 -7.65 -2.55
N GLU A 103 21.16 -8.18 -3.44
CA GLU A 103 21.18 -7.98 -4.89
C GLU A 103 19.95 -7.22 -5.42
N LEU A 104 19.21 -6.53 -4.56
CA LEU A 104 18.16 -5.64 -5.06
C LEU A 104 18.78 -4.52 -5.90
N PRO A 105 18.27 -4.23 -7.11
CA PRO A 105 18.78 -3.16 -7.97
C PRO A 105 18.34 -1.76 -7.47
N TYR A 106 18.00 -1.63 -6.18
CA TYR A 106 17.42 -0.45 -5.58
C TYR A 106 18.32 0.08 -4.48
N SER A 107 18.48 1.39 -4.44
CA SER A 107 19.22 2.12 -3.41
C SER A 107 18.27 2.83 -2.45
N LEU A 108 18.80 3.16 -1.28
CA LEU A 108 18.09 4.02 -0.33
C LEU A 108 17.78 5.38 -0.99
N ASN A 109 16.56 5.89 -0.77
CA ASN A 109 15.98 7.09 -1.39
C ASN A 109 15.66 7.00 -2.88
N ASP A 110 15.79 5.81 -3.50
CA ASP A 110 15.30 5.63 -4.86
C ASP A 110 13.79 5.82 -4.92
N LYS A 111 13.33 6.41 -6.02
CA LYS A 111 11.91 6.49 -6.35
C LYS A 111 11.55 5.36 -7.31
N ILE A 112 10.63 4.51 -6.88
CA ILE A 112 10.15 3.38 -7.67
C ILE A 112 8.65 3.48 -7.89
N GLN A 113 8.20 2.96 -9.04
CA GLN A 113 6.78 2.86 -9.34
C GLN A 113 6.21 1.56 -8.77
N CYS A 114 5.23 1.70 -7.87
CA CYS A 114 4.55 0.60 -7.22
C CYS A 114 3.05 0.66 -7.50
N GLN A 115 2.44 -0.51 -7.63
CA GLN A 115 0.98 -0.64 -7.59
C GLN A 115 0.50 -0.48 -6.15
N ALA A 116 -0.47 0.39 -5.92
CA ALA A 116 -1.19 0.54 -4.65
C ALA A 116 -2.70 0.56 -4.90
N TYR A 117 -3.47 0.13 -3.90
CA TYR A 117 -4.93 0.17 -3.94
C TYR A 117 -5.42 1.51 -3.42
N ILE A 118 -6.13 2.29 -4.26
CA ILE A 118 -6.56 3.66 -3.93
C ILE A 118 -8.04 3.81 -4.29
N VAL A 119 -8.80 4.55 -3.49
CA VAL A 119 -10.21 4.86 -3.77
C VAL A 119 -10.30 6.11 -4.63
N LYS A 120 -10.80 5.93 -5.87
CA LYS A 120 -11.02 7.04 -6.82
C LYS A 120 -12.41 7.65 -6.72
N ASN A 121 -13.41 6.84 -6.37
CA ASN A 121 -14.80 7.27 -6.31
C ASN A 121 -15.26 7.31 -4.85
N TYR A 122 -14.98 8.42 -4.17
CA TYR A 122 -15.30 8.61 -2.76
C TYR A 122 -16.21 9.83 -2.56
N ARG A 123 -17.00 9.83 -1.47
CA ARG A 123 -17.76 11.02 -1.07
C ARG A 123 -16.81 12.11 -0.61
N LYS A 124 -16.91 13.32 -1.18
CA LYS A 124 -16.00 14.44 -0.90
C LYS A 124 -15.89 14.78 0.58
N ASP A 125 -16.95 14.55 1.36
CA ASP A 125 -16.98 14.78 2.80
C ASP A 125 -15.94 13.95 3.56
N LEU A 126 -15.49 12.83 2.99
CA LEU A 126 -14.50 11.95 3.60
C LEU A 126 -13.15 12.64 3.81
N ILE A 127 -12.85 13.67 3.01
CA ILE A 127 -11.59 14.41 3.13
C ILE A 127 -11.54 15.37 4.33
N ASN A 128 -12.69 15.58 4.98
CA ASN A 128 -12.79 16.37 6.20
C ASN A 128 -12.54 15.54 7.46
N ASN A 129 -12.36 14.22 7.32
CA ASN A 129 -11.95 13.38 8.42
C ASN A 129 -10.48 13.65 8.80
N GLU A 130 -10.09 13.16 9.97
CA GLU A 130 -8.71 13.14 10.41
C GLU A 130 -7.84 12.37 9.40
N LEU A 131 -6.73 12.98 8.99
CA LEU A 131 -5.80 12.43 8.02
C LEU A 131 -4.61 11.83 8.76
N PHE A 132 -4.23 10.62 8.39
CA PHE A 132 -3.18 9.86 9.05
C PHE A 132 -1.91 9.78 8.16
N THR A 133 -0.75 9.64 8.77
CA THR A 133 0.54 9.40 8.07
C THR A 133 0.85 7.91 7.94
N SER A 134 0.35 7.09 8.87
CA SER A 134 0.42 5.64 8.87
C SER A 134 -0.83 5.08 9.58
N TYR A 135 -1.26 3.89 9.15
CA TYR A 135 -2.06 2.99 9.97
C TYR A 135 -1.17 2.30 11.01
#